data_AF-A0A935AYZ8-F1
#
_entry.id   AF-A0A935AYZ8-F1
#
_cell.length_a   1.000
_cell.length_b   1.000
_cell.length_c   1.000
_cell.angle_alpha   90.00
_cell.angle_beta   90.00
_cell.angle_gamma   90.00
#
_symmetry.space_group_name_H-M   'P 1'
#
loop_
_entity.id
_entity.type
_entity.pdbx_description
1 polymer ?
#
loop_
_entity_poly.entity_id
_entity_poly.type
_entity_poly.pdbx_seq_one_letter_code
_entity_poly.pdbx_strand_id
1 'polypeptide(L)'
;MAGVNLEGWAQQVGSGLIAAIENGSEGVRPIARHCADVLRGRRWDGDEELAEDLESALDPDSNGLRLPALLVDLDEVADLLDSGNGDGGWIDLNTGDTWNRDMLDAFDEFDEHRPDFDDDSGRWLAVPSLGGRAAYRDMQDFISAVTDPTASERLTVAIEGRGAFRRFKDALRSYPDLEDDWYRFSHERRHGRARSWLAHAGYRPRQRAYSAPT
;
A
#
# COMPACT_ATOMS: atom_id res chain seq x y z
N MET A 1 26.01 11.08 5.95
CA MET A 1 24.95 10.08 5.71
C MET A 1 23.79 10.83 5.09
N ALA A 2 23.42 10.51 3.85
CA ALA A 2 22.20 11.06 3.27
C ALA A 2 21.03 10.57 4.13
N GLY A 3 20.31 11.48 4.79
CA GLY A 3 19.14 11.13 5.58
C GLY A 3 18.08 10.51 4.68
N VAL A 4 17.40 9.47 5.15
CA VAL A 4 16.22 8.92 4.47
C VAL A 4 15.19 10.04 4.36
N ASN A 5 14.72 10.33 3.15
CA ASN A 5 13.64 11.31 2.95
C ASN A 5 12.31 10.69 3.41
N LEU A 6 11.98 10.83 4.68
CA LEU A 6 10.76 10.25 5.24
C LEU A 6 9.49 10.93 4.72
N GLU A 7 9.55 12.18 4.25
CA GLU A 7 8.35 12.88 3.73
C GLU A 7 7.73 12.16 2.53
N GLY A 8 8.55 11.48 1.72
CA GLY A 8 8.10 10.73 0.53
C GLY A 8 8.13 9.20 0.65
N TRP A 9 8.58 8.63 1.78
CA TRP A 9 8.82 7.19 1.92
C TRP A 9 8.36 6.61 3.27
N ALA A 10 7.59 7.36 4.06
CA ALA A 10 7.24 6.98 5.42
C ALA A 10 6.49 5.63 5.50
N GLN A 11 5.56 5.35 4.58
CA GLN A 11 4.81 4.07 4.58
C GLN A 11 5.74 2.89 4.31
N GLN A 12 6.58 3.00 3.27
CA GLN A 12 7.50 1.93 2.91
C GLN A 12 8.58 1.72 3.98
N VAL A 13 9.19 2.81 4.46
CA VAL A 13 10.28 2.75 5.43
C VAL A 13 9.78 2.32 6.81
N GLY A 14 8.61 2.77 7.24
CA GLY A 14 8.05 2.45 8.55
C GLY A 14 7.89 0.95 8.80
N SER A 15 7.43 0.19 7.80
CA SER A 15 7.32 -1.27 7.88
C SER A 15 8.67 -1.94 8.14
N GLY A 16 9.74 -1.49 7.47
CA GLY A 16 11.10 -1.97 7.69
C GLY A 16 11.67 -1.57 9.06
N LEU A 17 11.34 -0.37 9.55
CA LEU A 17 11.76 0.09 10.87
C LEU A 17 11.15 -0.75 12.00
N ILE A 18 9.87 -1.11 11.89
CA ILE A 18 9.21 -2.02 12.85
C ILE A 18 9.96 -3.35 12.91
N ALA A 19 10.19 -3.98 11.74
CA ALA A 19 10.91 -5.24 11.67
C ALA A 19 12.33 -5.14 12.26
N ALA A 20 13.04 -4.03 12.00
CA ALA A 20 14.38 -3.82 12.56
C ALA A 20 14.37 -3.67 14.09
N ILE A 21 13.39 -2.94 14.66
CA ILE A 21 13.24 -2.78 16.11
C ILE A 21 12.90 -4.12 16.78
N GLU A 22 11.96 -4.87 16.22
CA GLU A 22 11.59 -6.20 16.74
C GLU A 22 12.76 -7.19 16.71
N ASN A 23 13.72 -7.02 15.78
CA ASN A 23 14.97 -7.78 15.73
C ASN A 23 16.09 -7.19 16.61
N GLY A 24 15.81 -6.22 17.48
CA GLY A 24 16.75 -5.67 18.47
C GLY A 24 17.67 -4.56 17.95
N SER A 25 17.38 -3.96 16.79
CA SER A 25 18.21 -2.88 16.25
C SER A 25 17.93 -1.53 16.92
N GLU A 26 18.66 -1.21 18.00
CA GLU A 26 18.44 0.04 18.74
C GLU A 26 18.74 1.32 17.91
N GLY A 27 19.68 1.24 16.95
CA GLY A 27 20.12 2.38 16.14
C GLY A 27 19.02 3.00 15.25
N VAL A 28 17.97 2.25 14.94
CA VAL A 28 16.86 2.74 14.09
C VAL A 28 15.76 3.44 14.87
N ARG A 29 15.77 3.36 16.21
CA ARG A 29 14.68 3.89 17.06
C ARG A 29 14.47 5.41 16.93
N PRO A 30 15.51 6.26 16.84
CA PRO A 30 15.31 7.69 16.58
C PRO A 30 14.64 7.94 15.22
N ILE A 31 14.97 7.14 14.20
CA ILE A 31 14.37 7.23 12.86
C ILE A 31 12.90 6.81 12.90
N ALA A 32 12.58 5.74 13.65
CA ALA A 32 11.20 5.29 13.85
C ALA A 32 10.32 6.34 14.54
N ARG A 33 10.83 7.02 15.58
CA ARG A 33 10.10 8.14 16.21
C ARG A 33 9.81 9.26 15.22
N HIS A 34 10.84 9.67 14.48
CA HIS A 34 10.67 10.71 13.46
C HIS A 34 9.69 10.28 12.35
N CYS A 35 9.71 9.01 11.93
CA CYS A 35 8.77 8.46 10.96
C CYS A 35 7.33 8.53 11.47
N ALA A 36 7.09 8.17 12.74
CA ALA A 36 5.76 8.27 13.34
C ALA A 36 5.25 9.73 13.37
N ASP A 37 6.12 10.69 13.69
CA ASP A 37 5.80 12.12 13.65
C ASP A 37 5.42 12.59 12.22
N VAL A 38 6.18 12.16 11.20
CA VAL A 38 5.92 12.49 9.79
C VAL A 38 4.56 11.94 9.35
N LEU A 39 4.26 10.68 9.67
CA LEU A 39 2.99 10.03 9.35
C LEU A 39 1.81 10.79 9.98
N ARG A 40 1.88 11.09 11.29
CA ARG A 40 0.82 11.86 11.98
C ARG A 40 0.65 13.30 11.48
N GLY A 41 1.73 13.90 10.99
CA GLY A 41 1.69 15.21 10.36
C GLY A 41 0.99 15.19 9.00
N ARG A 42 1.27 14.16 8.19
CA ARG A 42 0.78 13.99 6.82
C ARG A 42 -0.68 13.55 6.75
N ARG A 43 -1.08 12.59 7.61
CA ARG A 43 -2.46 12.08 7.76
C ARG A 43 -3.08 11.53 6.48
N TRP A 44 -2.30 10.81 5.68
CA TRP A 44 -2.88 9.99 4.62
C TRP A 44 -3.52 8.73 5.22
N ASP A 45 -4.33 8.04 4.41
CA ASP A 45 -4.87 6.73 4.80
C ASP A 45 -3.72 5.81 5.23
N GLY A 46 -3.86 5.10 6.34
CA GLY A 46 -2.83 4.19 6.86
C GLY A 46 -1.72 4.86 7.67
N ASP A 47 -1.64 6.20 7.69
CA ASP A 47 -0.57 6.89 8.41
C ASP A 47 -0.72 6.76 9.93
N GLU A 48 -1.93 6.89 10.46
CA GLU A 48 -2.17 6.73 11.89
C GLU A 48 -1.88 5.29 12.32
N GLU A 49 -2.36 4.31 11.56
CA GLU A 49 -2.16 2.89 11.84
C GLU A 49 -0.67 2.52 11.86
N LEU A 50 0.12 3.04 10.90
CA LEU A 50 1.57 2.78 10.88
C LEU A 50 2.31 3.53 12.00
N ALA A 51 1.88 4.74 12.34
CA ALA A 51 2.47 5.50 13.44
C ALA A 51 2.23 4.78 14.79
N GLU A 52 1.01 4.29 15.02
CA GLU A 52 0.67 3.49 16.20
C GLU A 52 1.49 2.19 16.27
N ASP A 53 1.67 1.50 15.14
CA ASP A 53 2.52 0.30 15.05
C ASP A 53 4.00 0.60 15.36
N LEU A 54 4.53 1.72 14.88
CA LEU A 54 5.90 2.17 15.17
C LEU A 54 6.10 2.47 16.66
N GLU A 55 5.18 3.21 17.28
CA GLU A 55 5.24 3.54 18.70
C GLU A 55 5.12 2.31 19.58
N SER A 56 4.22 1.42 19.20
CA SER A 56 4.08 0.09 19.73
C SER A 56 5.41 -0.70 19.67
N ALA A 57 6.11 -0.69 18.53
CA ALA A 57 7.42 -1.35 18.45
C ALA A 57 8.48 -0.67 19.35
N LEU A 58 8.39 0.65 19.53
CA LEU A 58 9.29 1.43 20.37
C LEU A 58 9.05 1.23 21.87
N ASP A 59 7.83 0.94 22.29
CA ASP A 59 7.44 0.69 23.68
C ASP A 59 6.61 -0.61 23.80
N PRO A 60 7.26 -1.78 23.83
CA PRO A 60 6.57 -3.07 23.88
C PRO A 60 5.77 -3.31 25.16
N ASP A 61 6.13 -2.63 26.25
CA ASP A 61 5.45 -2.75 27.55
C ASP A 61 4.15 -1.92 27.59
N SER A 62 3.90 -1.11 26.56
CA SER A 62 2.68 -0.33 26.43
C SER A 62 1.48 -1.25 26.14
N ASN A 63 0.53 -1.27 27.07
CA ASN A 63 -0.60 -2.21 27.12
C ASN A 63 -1.74 -1.87 26.12
N GLY A 64 -1.39 -1.30 24.97
CA GLY A 64 -2.34 -0.95 23.91
C GLY A 64 -2.94 -2.18 23.24
N LEU A 65 -4.21 -2.08 22.83
CA LEU A 65 -4.84 -3.08 21.98
C LEU A 65 -4.14 -3.07 20.62
N ARG A 66 -3.47 -4.19 20.26
CA ARG A 66 -2.90 -4.38 18.93
C ARG A 66 -3.75 -5.33 18.13
N LEU A 67 -4.02 -4.95 16.87
CA LEU A 67 -4.63 -5.87 15.93
C LEU A 67 -3.72 -7.08 15.71
N PRO A 68 -4.29 -8.29 15.49
CA PRO A 68 -3.56 -9.45 15.03
C PRO A 68 -2.71 -9.13 13.80
N ALA A 69 -1.46 -9.60 13.81
CA ALA A 69 -0.57 -9.46 12.67
C ALA A 69 -0.94 -10.46 11.58
N LEU A 70 -1.13 -9.98 10.36
CA LEU A 70 -1.31 -10.79 9.17
C LEU A 70 -0.05 -10.69 8.30
N LEU A 71 0.55 -11.82 7.96
CA LEU A 71 1.69 -11.86 7.04
C LEU A 71 1.17 -11.62 5.63
N VAL A 72 1.44 -10.46 5.04
CA VAL A 72 0.96 -10.10 3.69
C VAL A 72 1.99 -9.22 3.00
N ASP A 73 1.93 -9.21 1.66
CA ASP A 73 2.55 -8.18 0.85
C ASP A 73 1.55 -7.04 0.62
N LEU A 74 1.91 -5.82 1.04
CA LEU A 74 1.05 -4.65 0.86
C LEU A 74 0.90 -4.24 -0.59
N ASP A 75 1.87 -4.57 -1.46
CA ASP A 75 1.73 -4.34 -2.90
C ASP A 75 0.62 -5.22 -3.49
N GLU A 76 0.59 -6.50 -3.13
CA GLU A 76 -0.45 -7.42 -3.58
C GLU A 76 -1.84 -7.04 -3.04
N VAL A 77 -1.94 -6.65 -1.77
CA VAL A 77 -3.22 -6.15 -1.20
C VAL A 77 -3.66 -4.87 -1.89
N ALA A 78 -2.73 -3.95 -2.17
CA ALA A 78 -3.04 -2.72 -2.91
C ALA A 78 -3.47 -3.02 -4.36
N ASP A 79 -2.88 -4.01 -5.02
CA ASP A 79 -3.27 -4.45 -6.36
C ASP A 79 -4.70 -5.02 -6.38
N LEU A 80 -5.09 -5.81 -5.36
CA LEU A 80 -6.47 -6.28 -5.22
C LEU A 80 -7.46 -5.11 -5.07
N LEU A 81 -7.15 -4.17 -4.18
CA LEU A 81 -7.98 -2.98 -3.94
C LEU A 81 -8.08 -2.07 -5.19
N ASP A 82 -7.01 -1.98 -5.98
CA ASP A 82 -6.94 -1.13 -7.17
C ASP A 82 -7.26 -1.87 -8.48
N SER A 83 -7.81 -3.08 -8.43
CA SER A 83 -8.18 -3.91 -9.59
C SER A 83 -9.21 -3.27 -10.55
N GLY A 84 -9.67 -2.05 -10.25
CA GLY A 84 -10.35 -1.18 -11.20
C GLY A 84 -11.78 -1.62 -11.46
N ASN A 85 -12.02 -2.28 -12.59
CA ASN A 85 -13.34 -2.85 -12.93
C ASN A 85 -13.49 -4.31 -12.48
N GLY A 86 -12.44 -4.91 -11.90
CA GLY A 86 -12.53 -6.25 -11.31
C GLY A 86 -13.29 -6.25 -9.99
N ASP A 87 -13.55 -7.45 -9.47
CA ASP A 87 -14.31 -7.67 -8.22
C ASP A 87 -13.39 -7.89 -7.00
N GLY A 88 -12.14 -7.42 -7.07
CA GLY A 88 -11.14 -7.61 -6.01
C GLY A 88 -10.62 -9.05 -5.95
N GLY A 89 -10.57 -9.64 -4.76
CA GLY A 89 -9.99 -10.96 -4.56
C GLY A 89 -10.08 -11.46 -3.12
N TRP A 90 -9.15 -12.33 -2.75
CA TRP A 90 -9.07 -12.91 -1.41
C TRP A 90 -7.63 -12.95 -0.90
N ILE A 91 -7.48 -12.91 0.42
CA ILE A 91 -6.25 -13.21 1.13
C ILE A 91 -6.45 -14.52 1.88
N ASP A 92 -5.50 -15.46 1.75
CA ASP A 92 -5.43 -16.63 2.62
C ASP A 92 -4.87 -16.21 4.00
N LEU A 93 -5.69 -16.27 5.04
CA LEU A 93 -5.29 -15.88 6.40
C LEU A 93 -4.23 -16.80 7.01
N ASN A 94 -4.02 -18.00 6.46
CA ASN A 94 -3.00 -18.93 6.94
C ASN A 94 -1.63 -18.67 6.29
N THR A 95 -1.60 -18.30 5.01
CA THR A 95 -0.34 -18.17 4.24
C THR A 95 0.03 -16.73 3.92
N GLY A 96 -0.96 -15.84 3.84
CA GLY A 96 -0.80 -14.48 3.35
C GLY A 96 -0.90 -14.31 1.85
N ASP A 97 -1.13 -15.40 1.10
CA ASP A 97 -1.18 -15.34 -0.36
C ASP A 97 -2.44 -14.60 -0.83
N THR A 98 -2.29 -13.77 -1.87
CA THR A 98 -3.40 -13.07 -2.50
C THR A 98 -3.90 -13.81 -3.74
N TRP A 99 -5.21 -13.77 -3.95
CA TRP A 99 -5.88 -14.41 -5.07
C TRP A 99 -6.79 -13.40 -5.75
N ASN A 100 -6.37 -12.91 -6.91
CA ASN A 100 -7.17 -11.98 -7.71
C ASN A 100 -8.26 -12.74 -8.47
N ARG A 101 -9.50 -12.21 -8.45
CA ARG A 101 -10.63 -12.85 -9.14
C ARG A 101 -10.44 -12.95 -10.65
N ASP A 102 -9.88 -11.91 -11.29
CA ASP A 102 -9.62 -11.91 -12.73
C ASP A 102 -8.65 -13.04 -13.14
N MET A 103 -7.72 -13.39 -12.24
CA MET A 103 -6.80 -14.50 -12.45
C MET A 103 -7.51 -15.85 -12.31
N LEU A 104 -8.39 -15.97 -11.31
CA LEU A 104 -9.19 -17.18 -11.05
C LEU A 104 -10.12 -17.54 -12.20
N ASP A 105 -10.67 -16.55 -12.89
CA ASP A 105 -11.52 -16.74 -14.07
C ASP A 105 -10.74 -17.22 -15.31
N ALA A 106 -9.40 -17.11 -15.28
CA ALA A 106 -8.53 -17.64 -16.32
C ALA A 106 -8.08 -19.09 -16.06
N PHE A 107 -8.31 -19.64 -14.86
CA PHE A 107 -8.09 -21.06 -14.59
C PHE A 107 -9.25 -21.88 -15.16
N ASP A 108 -8.97 -23.14 -15.53
CA ASP A 108 -10.03 -24.09 -15.87
C ASP A 108 -10.88 -24.34 -14.61
N GLU A 109 -12.21 -24.27 -14.72
CA GLU A 109 -13.13 -24.52 -13.59
C GLU A 109 -12.93 -25.93 -12.98
N PHE A 110 -12.34 -26.85 -13.75
CA PHE A 110 -12.01 -28.21 -13.32
C PHE A 110 -10.59 -28.40 -12.77
N ASP A 111 -9.82 -27.33 -12.61
CA ASP A 111 -8.52 -27.43 -11.94
C ASP A 111 -8.72 -27.78 -10.46
N GLU A 112 -8.29 -28.98 -10.08
CA GLU A 112 -8.34 -29.48 -8.69
C GLU A 112 -7.51 -28.64 -7.71
N HIS A 113 -6.61 -27.78 -8.21
CA HIS A 113 -5.81 -26.85 -7.42
C HIS A 113 -6.48 -25.50 -7.22
N ARG A 114 -7.64 -25.25 -7.85
CA ARG A 114 -8.40 -24.01 -7.64
C ARG A 114 -8.89 -23.96 -6.17
N PRO A 115 -8.53 -22.93 -5.40
CA PRO A 115 -9.01 -22.82 -4.03
C PRO A 115 -10.54 -22.71 -3.97
N ASP A 116 -11.13 -23.42 -3.01
CA ASP A 116 -12.54 -23.23 -2.66
C ASP A 116 -12.65 -22.08 -1.65
N PHE A 117 -13.19 -20.95 -2.10
CA PHE A 117 -13.37 -19.73 -1.31
C PHE A 117 -14.64 -19.84 -0.46
N ASP A 118 -14.65 -20.83 0.44
CA ASP A 118 -15.73 -21.03 1.40
C ASP A 118 -15.63 -20.00 2.54
N ASP A 119 -16.59 -19.08 2.60
CA ASP A 119 -16.67 -18.04 3.63
C ASP A 119 -16.82 -18.64 5.04
N ASP A 120 -17.43 -19.82 5.18
CA ASP A 120 -17.64 -20.48 6.48
C ASP A 120 -16.35 -21.11 7.04
N SER A 121 -15.32 -21.28 6.20
CA SER A 121 -14.04 -21.86 6.61
C SER A 121 -13.22 -20.98 7.55
N GLY A 122 -13.50 -19.66 7.57
CA GLY A 122 -12.71 -18.67 8.31
C GLY A 122 -11.27 -18.50 7.82
N ARG A 123 -10.89 -19.14 6.70
CA ARG A 123 -9.56 -19.06 6.10
C ARG A 123 -9.39 -17.85 5.18
N TRP A 124 -10.46 -17.42 4.55
CA TRP A 124 -10.40 -16.43 3.48
C TRP A 124 -10.87 -15.06 3.95
N LEU A 125 -10.08 -14.04 3.63
CA LEU A 125 -10.47 -12.65 3.80
C LEU A 125 -10.78 -12.05 2.42
N ALA A 126 -12.06 -11.78 2.15
CA ALA A 126 -12.48 -11.14 0.91
C ALA A 126 -12.01 -9.67 0.86
N VAL A 127 -11.36 -9.30 -0.24
CA VAL A 127 -10.85 -7.95 -0.52
C VAL A 127 -11.69 -7.35 -1.66
N PRO A 128 -12.35 -6.20 -1.46
CA PRO A 128 -13.12 -5.57 -2.52
C PRO A 128 -12.21 -4.85 -3.51
N SER A 129 -12.71 -4.58 -4.72
CA SER A 129 -12.16 -3.51 -5.56
C SER A 129 -12.72 -2.15 -5.12
N LEU A 130 -11.85 -1.19 -4.84
CA LEU A 130 -12.24 0.21 -4.58
C LEU A 130 -12.43 1.01 -5.87
N GLY A 131 -12.10 0.40 -7.01
CA GLY A 131 -12.18 0.98 -8.33
C GLY A 131 -11.23 2.16 -8.56
N GLY A 132 -11.33 2.79 -9.73
CA GLY A 132 -10.38 3.83 -10.14
C GLY A 132 -10.53 5.20 -9.46
N ARG A 133 -11.47 5.39 -8.52
CA ARG A 133 -11.73 6.74 -7.95
C ARG A 133 -10.59 7.23 -7.07
N ALA A 134 -10.05 6.38 -6.21
CA ALA A 134 -8.94 6.73 -5.33
C ALA A 134 -7.68 7.04 -6.15
N ALA A 135 -7.34 6.16 -7.10
CA ALA A 135 -6.21 6.37 -8.00
C ALA A 135 -6.38 7.62 -8.89
N TYR A 136 -7.61 7.97 -9.29
CA TYR A 136 -7.86 9.22 -10.02
C TYR A 136 -7.65 10.45 -9.13
N ARG A 137 -8.11 10.41 -7.88
CA ARG A 137 -7.84 11.47 -6.91
C ARG A 137 -6.34 11.64 -6.66
N ASP A 138 -5.60 10.54 -6.53
CA ASP A 138 -4.14 10.61 -6.38
C ASP A 138 -3.49 11.34 -7.57
N MET A 139 -3.94 11.10 -8.81
CA MET A 139 -3.45 11.89 -9.97
C MET A 139 -3.74 13.38 -9.81
N GLN A 140 -4.94 13.76 -9.35
CA GLN A 140 -5.30 15.17 -9.14
C GLN A 140 -4.44 15.82 -8.05
N ASP A 141 -4.29 15.13 -6.91
CA ASP A 141 -3.49 15.61 -5.79
C ASP A 141 -2.02 15.76 -6.19
N PHE A 142 -1.47 14.79 -6.92
CA PHE A 142 -0.11 14.88 -7.45
C PHE A 142 0.07 16.08 -8.39
N ILE A 143 -0.83 16.26 -9.38
CA ILE A 143 -0.78 17.38 -10.32
C ILE A 143 -0.81 18.73 -9.59
N SER A 144 -1.59 18.82 -8.52
CA SER A 144 -1.69 20.05 -7.72
C SER A 144 -0.40 20.42 -6.98
N ALA A 145 0.46 19.42 -6.72
CA ALA A 145 1.75 19.60 -6.07
C ALA A 145 2.90 19.87 -7.08
N VAL A 146 2.68 19.67 -8.39
CA VAL A 146 3.70 19.92 -9.42
C VAL A 146 3.98 21.42 -9.54
N THR A 147 5.22 21.82 -9.30
CA THR A 147 5.63 23.23 -9.30
C THR A 147 5.92 23.80 -10.70
N ASP A 148 6.25 22.96 -11.68
CA ASP A 148 6.40 23.39 -13.09
C ASP A 148 5.01 23.62 -13.71
N PRO A 149 4.64 24.88 -14.03
CA PRO A 149 3.32 25.19 -14.58
C PRO A 149 3.05 24.49 -15.92
N THR A 150 4.08 24.30 -16.75
CA THR A 150 3.93 23.66 -18.07
C THR A 150 3.63 22.18 -17.92
N ALA A 151 4.35 21.50 -17.01
CA ALA A 151 4.09 20.10 -16.70
C ALA A 151 2.72 19.93 -16.04
N SER A 152 2.38 20.77 -15.06
CA SER A 152 1.10 20.73 -14.36
C SER A 152 -0.09 20.90 -15.31
N GLU A 153 -0.04 21.89 -16.23
CA GLU A 153 -1.09 22.09 -17.24
C GLU A 153 -1.22 20.88 -18.17
N ARG A 154 -0.09 20.35 -18.66
CA ARG A 154 -0.09 19.19 -19.54
C ARG A 154 -0.67 17.94 -18.87
N LEU A 155 -0.33 17.70 -17.61
CA LEU A 155 -0.86 16.57 -16.84
C LEU A 155 -2.35 16.76 -16.52
N THR A 156 -2.78 18.00 -16.25
CA THR A 156 -4.20 18.34 -16.03
C THR A 156 -5.05 17.95 -17.24
N VAL A 157 -4.63 18.35 -18.45
CA VAL A 157 -5.32 17.97 -19.69
C VAL A 157 -5.26 16.45 -19.91
N ALA A 158 -4.17 15.80 -19.53
CA ALA A 158 -3.99 14.36 -19.70
C ALA A 158 -4.98 13.51 -18.87
N ILE A 159 -5.50 14.02 -17.75
CA ILE A 159 -6.45 13.27 -16.92
C ILE A 159 -7.93 13.47 -17.31
N GLU A 160 -8.24 14.29 -18.31
CA GLU A 160 -9.63 14.59 -18.68
C GLU A 160 -10.29 13.51 -19.56
N GLY A 161 -11.38 12.90 -19.11
CA GLY A 161 -12.17 11.97 -19.93
C GLY A 161 -11.61 10.55 -20.04
N ARG A 162 -12.02 9.81 -21.08
CA ARG A 162 -11.71 8.38 -21.23
C ARG A 162 -10.22 8.15 -21.45
N GLY A 163 -9.67 7.16 -20.74
CA GLY A 163 -8.26 6.78 -20.85
C GLY A 163 -7.30 7.70 -20.07
N ALA A 164 -7.81 8.41 -19.06
CA ALA A 164 -7.03 9.31 -18.20
C ALA A 164 -5.73 8.68 -17.67
N PHE A 165 -5.80 7.51 -17.03
CA PHE A 165 -4.63 6.83 -16.47
C PHE A 165 -3.51 6.60 -17.47
N ARG A 166 -3.85 6.11 -18.67
CA ARG A 166 -2.85 5.85 -19.72
C ARG A 166 -2.24 7.17 -20.21
N ARG A 167 -3.07 8.17 -20.51
CA ARG A 167 -2.60 9.47 -21.02
C ARG A 167 -1.76 10.22 -19.99
N PHE A 168 -2.12 10.14 -18.71
CA PHE A 168 -1.33 10.69 -17.62
C PHE A 168 0.07 10.08 -17.56
N LYS A 169 0.17 8.74 -17.57
CA LYS A 169 1.47 8.05 -17.64
C LYS A 169 2.25 8.38 -18.91
N ASP A 170 1.58 8.43 -20.07
CA ASP A 170 2.21 8.82 -21.34
C ASP A 170 2.75 10.27 -21.30
N ALA A 171 2.06 11.17 -20.60
CA ALA A 171 2.52 12.56 -20.42
C ALA A 171 3.72 12.65 -19.46
N LEU A 172 3.73 11.86 -18.38
CA LEU A 172 4.85 11.78 -17.42
C LEU A 172 6.17 11.36 -18.07
N ARG A 173 6.14 10.52 -19.12
CA ARG A 173 7.36 10.12 -19.86
C ARG A 173 8.15 11.29 -20.46
N SER A 174 7.52 12.46 -20.60
CA SER A 174 8.20 13.69 -21.03
C SER A 174 8.96 14.40 -19.90
N TYR A 175 8.81 13.93 -18.65
CA TYR A 175 9.32 14.51 -17.41
C TYR A 175 9.81 13.40 -16.46
N PRO A 176 10.98 12.79 -16.71
CA PRO A 176 11.45 11.62 -15.95
C PRO A 176 11.47 11.81 -14.43
N ASP A 177 11.89 12.98 -13.94
CA ASP A 177 11.90 13.27 -12.49
C ASP A 177 10.49 13.26 -11.89
N LEU A 178 9.50 13.79 -12.61
CA LEU A 178 8.10 13.75 -12.17
C LEU A 178 7.50 12.36 -12.30
N GLU A 179 7.96 11.55 -13.24
CA GLU A 179 7.56 10.15 -13.36
C GLU A 179 8.01 9.34 -12.14
N ASP A 180 9.26 9.49 -11.71
CA ASP A 180 9.79 8.87 -10.50
C ASP A 180 9.08 9.35 -9.24
N ASP A 181 8.85 10.66 -9.11
CA ASP A 181 8.11 11.25 -8.00
C ASP A 181 6.65 10.75 -7.95
N TRP A 182 6.00 10.58 -9.11
CA TRP A 182 4.66 10.02 -9.20
C TRP A 182 4.62 8.57 -8.72
N TYR A 183 5.54 7.71 -9.17
CA TYR A 183 5.54 6.31 -8.76
C TYR A 183 5.78 6.16 -7.26
N ARG A 184 6.68 6.97 -6.69
CA ARG A 184 6.87 7.05 -5.24
C ARG A 184 5.60 7.49 -4.51
N PHE A 185 5.00 8.61 -4.94
CA PHE A 185 3.79 9.15 -4.34
C PHE A 185 2.64 8.15 -4.39
N SER A 186 2.39 7.57 -5.57
CA SER A 186 1.35 6.58 -5.79
C SER A 186 1.57 5.34 -4.92
N HIS A 187 2.79 4.81 -4.85
CA HIS A 187 3.11 3.67 -4.02
C HIS A 187 2.81 3.93 -2.52
N GLU A 188 3.23 5.07 -1.98
CA GLU A 188 2.92 5.46 -0.59
C GLU A 188 1.41 5.54 -0.33
N ARG A 189 0.65 6.14 -1.24
CA ARG A 189 -0.81 6.29 -1.15
C ARG A 189 -1.52 4.94 -1.19
N ARG A 190 -1.04 4.03 -2.05
CA ARG A 190 -1.55 2.66 -2.21
C ARG A 190 -1.29 1.81 -0.97
N HIS A 191 -0.06 1.83 -0.45
CA HIS A 191 0.31 1.12 0.78
C HIS A 191 -0.50 1.61 1.99
N GLY A 192 -0.63 2.92 2.12
CA GLY A 192 -1.43 3.53 3.18
C GLY A 192 -2.89 3.08 3.15
N ARG A 193 -3.53 3.11 1.97
CA ARG A 193 -4.90 2.58 1.81
C ARG A 193 -5.01 1.10 2.12
N ALA A 194 -4.08 0.28 1.63
CA ALA A 194 -4.06 -1.16 1.92
C ALA A 194 -3.94 -1.45 3.42
N ARG A 195 -3.07 -0.71 4.12
CA ARG A 195 -2.92 -0.79 5.58
C ARG A 195 -4.20 -0.37 6.31
N SER A 196 -4.78 0.77 5.94
CA SER A 196 -6.02 1.23 6.57
C SER A 196 -7.16 0.23 6.33
N TRP A 197 -7.27 -0.32 5.13
CA TRP A 197 -8.27 -1.35 4.83
C TRP A 197 -8.08 -2.61 5.69
N LEU A 198 -6.85 -3.11 5.82
CA LEU A 198 -6.55 -4.25 6.69
C LEU A 198 -6.91 -3.95 8.15
N ALA A 199 -6.63 -2.74 8.64
CA ALA A 199 -6.98 -2.33 10.00
C ALA A 199 -8.50 -2.35 10.23
N HIS A 200 -9.28 -1.86 9.27
CA HIS A 200 -10.75 -1.97 9.30
C HIS A 200 -11.24 -3.42 9.24
N ALA A 201 -10.51 -4.30 8.55
CA ALA A 201 -10.75 -5.74 8.54
C ALA A 201 -10.27 -6.46 9.82
N GLY A 202 -9.66 -5.72 10.77
CA GLY A 202 -9.21 -6.24 12.06
C GLY A 202 -7.78 -6.79 12.07
N TYR A 203 -6.96 -6.46 11.07
CA TYR A 203 -5.58 -6.94 10.95
C TYR A 203 -4.59 -5.79 10.80
N ARG A 204 -3.37 -5.99 11.29
CA ARG A 204 -2.22 -5.16 10.91
C ARG A 204 -1.31 -5.93 9.96
N PRO A 205 -0.76 -5.30 8.92
CA PRO A 205 0.16 -5.99 8.02
C PRO A 205 1.51 -6.20 8.71
N ARG A 206 2.08 -7.38 8.50
CA ARG A 206 3.47 -7.70 8.80
C ARG A 206 4.12 -8.14 7.50
N GLN A 207 5.18 -7.45 7.10
CA GLN A 207 5.89 -7.75 5.85
C GLN A 207 6.26 -9.23 5.81
N ARG A 208 5.82 -9.94 4.77
CA ARG A 208 6.30 -11.27 4.48
C ARG A 208 7.79 -11.19 4.11
N ALA A 209 8.62 -12.09 4.64
CA ALA A 209 10.00 -12.16 4.19
C ALA A 209 9.99 -12.47 2.69
N TYR A 210 10.60 -11.59 1.87
CA TYR A 210 10.71 -11.82 0.44
C TYR A 210 11.37 -13.19 0.22
N SER A 211 10.58 -14.15 -0.26
CA SER A 211 11.10 -15.43 -0.71
C SER A 211 11.35 -15.24 -2.20
N ALA A 212 12.60 -15.03 -2.59
CA ALA A 212 12.95 -15.00 -4.01
C ALA A 212 12.37 -16.26 -4.67
N PRO A 213 11.70 -16.15 -5.82
CA PRO A 213 11.25 -17.35 -6.54
C PRO A 213 12.48 -18.22 -6.80
N THR A 214 12.38 -19.48 -6.39
CA THR A 214 13.46 -20.47 -6.50
C THR A 214 13.65 -20.91 -7.94
#